data_AF-A0A246B7T2-F1
#
_entry.id   AF-A0A246B7T2-F1
#
_cell.length_a   1.000
_cell.length_b   1.000
_cell.length_c   1.000
_cell.angle_alpha   90.00
_cell.angle_beta   90.00
_cell.angle_gamma   90.00
#
_symmetry.space_group_name_H-M   'P 1'
#
loop_
_entity.id
_entity.type
_entity.pdbx_description
1 polymer ?
#
loop_
_entity_poly.entity_id
_entity_poly.type
_entity_poly.pdbx_seq_one_letter_code
_entity_poly.pdbx_strand_id
1 'polypeptide(L)'
;MKIFKIIFYILIILGLTYVLFRTFTKKEIELNKTELIRGKFKSIYESKSARRTSISYHIEIENDSNILKIIPEYSKCYKFQEFLQEVKTNQEIELRIDNDEKFLSKNVKSIVSIQANSKEYLNLQCENNSIQNSKFRIPLIMIGGLILIFVIRFFEIKFLKV
;
A
#
# COMPACT_ATOMS: atom_id res chain seq x y z
N MET A 1 -13.90 22.78 -29.50
CA MET A 1 -12.57 22.73 -28.84
C MET A 1 -12.55 23.27 -27.40
N LYS A 2 -13.18 24.42 -27.08
CA LYS A 2 -13.21 24.98 -25.71
C LYS A 2 -13.89 24.05 -24.68
N ILE A 3 -15.03 23.45 -25.03
CA ILE A 3 -15.77 22.52 -24.17
C ILE A 3 -14.93 21.29 -23.80
N PHE A 4 -14.19 20.72 -24.76
CA PHE A 4 -13.31 19.58 -24.50
C PHE A 4 -12.18 19.91 -23.52
N LYS A 5 -11.59 21.11 -23.63
CA LYS A 5 -10.58 21.59 -22.65
C LYS A 5 -11.18 21.73 -21.25
N ILE A 6 -12.39 22.29 -21.14
CA ILE A 6 -13.10 22.43 -19.85
C ILE A 6 -13.36 21.06 -19.22
N ILE A 7 -13.90 20.11 -19.99
CA ILE A 7 -14.16 18.73 -19.51
C ILE A 7 -12.85 18.07 -19.02
N PHE A 8 -11.76 18.23 -19.78
CA PHE A 8 -10.46 17.69 -19.41
C PHE A 8 -9.95 18.23 -18.06
N TYR A 9 -10.03 19.54 -17.82
CA TYR A 9 -9.62 20.13 -16.53
C TYR A 9 -10.52 19.66 -15.38
N ILE A 10 -11.84 19.53 -15.61
CA ILE A 10 -12.76 19.00 -14.60
C ILE A 10 -12.36 17.57 -14.22
N LEU A 11 -12.05 16.71 -15.20
CA LEU A 11 -11.61 15.34 -14.94
C LEU A 11 -10.30 15.28 -14.13
N ILE A 12 -9.34 16.17 -14.42
CA ILE A 12 -8.11 16.29 -13.63
C ILE A 12 -8.42 16.66 -12.18
N ILE A 13 -9.26 17.68 -11.97
CA ILE A 13 -9.63 18.14 -10.62
C ILE A 13 -10.35 17.02 -9.85
N LEU A 14 -11.28 16.32 -10.49
CA LEU A 14 -11.96 15.16 -9.90
C LEU A 14 -10.96 14.04 -9.54
N GLY A 15 -9.98 13.77 -10.39
CA GLY A 15 -8.93 12.80 -10.11
C GLY A 15 -8.06 13.20 -8.91
N LEU A 16 -7.62 14.46 -8.85
CA LEU A 16 -6.79 14.97 -7.75
C LEU A 16 -7.57 14.98 -6.42
N THR A 17 -8.81 15.44 -6.44
CA THR A 17 -9.68 15.44 -5.24
C THR A 17 -9.96 14.02 -4.76
N TYR A 18 -10.18 13.06 -5.67
CA TYR A 18 -10.33 11.66 -5.31
C TYR A 18 -9.07 11.09 -4.64
N VAL A 19 -7.88 11.37 -5.18
CA VAL A 19 -6.62 10.93 -4.58
C VAL A 19 -6.44 11.54 -3.18
N LEU A 20 -6.68 12.84 -3.01
CA LEU A 20 -6.60 13.49 -1.70
C LEU A 20 -7.60 12.89 -0.70
N PHE A 21 -8.85 12.69 -1.12
CA PHE A 21 -9.88 12.08 -0.29
C PHE A 21 -9.43 10.69 0.19
N ARG A 22 -8.96 9.83 -0.71
CA ARG A 22 -8.44 8.49 -0.36
C ARG A 22 -7.26 8.57 0.60
N THR A 23 -6.32 9.49 0.40
CA THR A 23 -5.18 9.68 1.29
C THR A 23 -5.60 10.10 2.70
N PHE A 24 -6.48 11.10 2.82
CA PHE A 24 -6.91 11.61 4.14
C PHE A 24 -7.82 10.62 4.89
N THR A 25 -8.70 9.93 4.15
CA THR A 25 -9.63 8.95 4.73
C THR A 25 -8.98 7.61 5.06
N LYS A 26 -7.75 7.33 4.58
CA LYS A 26 -7.04 6.10 4.93
C LYS A 26 -6.77 6.08 6.44
N LYS A 27 -7.31 5.08 7.12
CA LYS A 27 -7.11 4.87 8.56
C LYS A 27 -5.86 4.04 8.80
N GLU A 28 -5.29 4.22 9.98
CA GLU A 28 -4.26 3.31 10.49
C GLU A 28 -4.86 1.95 10.80
N ILE A 29 -4.01 0.93 10.80
CA ILE A 29 -4.39 -0.42 11.14
C ILE A 29 -4.34 -0.52 12.67
N GLU A 30 -5.48 -0.85 13.29
CA GLU A 30 -5.58 -0.98 14.74
C GLU A 30 -5.40 -2.45 15.15
N LEU A 31 -4.55 -2.73 16.15
CA LEU A 31 -4.26 -4.10 16.60
C LEU A 31 -5.52 -4.87 17.05
N ASN A 32 -6.48 -4.19 17.68
CA ASN A 32 -7.75 -4.77 18.14
C ASN A 32 -8.70 -5.21 17.01
N LYS A 33 -8.45 -4.75 15.76
CA LYS A 33 -9.22 -5.14 14.56
C LYS A 33 -8.52 -6.19 13.73
N THR A 34 -7.36 -6.64 14.17
CA THR A 34 -6.63 -7.72 13.51
C THR A 34 -7.01 -9.09 14.06
N GLU A 35 -7.15 -10.07 13.18
CA GLU A 35 -7.28 -11.48 13.55
C GLU A 35 -5.89 -12.11 13.68
N LEU A 36 -5.66 -12.83 14.78
CA LEU A 36 -4.40 -13.56 14.99
C LEU A 36 -4.53 -14.98 14.46
N ILE A 37 -3.65 -15.36 13.54
CA ILE A 37 -3.56 -16.73 13.00
C ILE A 37 -2.18 -17.29 13.37
N ARG A 38 -2.15 -18.49 13.95
CA ARG A 38 -0.93 -19.25 14.21
C ARG A 38 -0.98 -20.55 13.45
N GLY A 39 0.13 -20.93 12.84
CA GLY A 39 0.21 -22.20 12.15
C GLY A 39 1.60 -22.49 11.59
N LYS A 40 1.74 -23.69 11.03
CA LYS A 40 2.99 -24.15 10.45
C LYS A 40 3.18 -23.55 9.06
N PHE A 41 4.28 -22.86 8.87
CA PHE A 41 4.67 -22.30 7.59
C PHE A 41 4.87 -23.39 6.55
N LYS A 42 4.21 -23.27 5.40
CA LYS A 42 4.36 -24.20 4.29
C LYS A 42 5.27 -23.63 3.21
N SER A 43 4.91 -22.47 2.67
CA SER A 43 5.66 -21.82 1.60
C SER A 43 5.32 -20.34 1.48
N ILE A 44 6.20 -19.60 0.81
CA ILE A 44 5.98 -18.22 0.41
C ILE A 44 6.41 -18.03 -1.04
N TYR A 45 5.66 -17.23 -1.80
CA TYR A 45 6.06 -16.84 -3.15
C TYR A 45 5.70 -15.40 -3.46
N GLU A 46 6.51 -14.80 -4.33
CA GLU A 46 6.34 -13.44 -4.82
C GLU A 46 5.40 -13.43 -6.04
N SER A 47 4.46 -12.49 -6.05
CA SER A 47 3.56 -12.21 -7.17
C SER A 47 3.76 -10.78 -7.63
N LYS A 48 4.23 -10.63 -8.88
CA LYS A 48 4.47 -9.34 -9.53
C LYS A 48 3.32 -9.01 -10.46
N SER A 49 2.92 -7.74 -10.49
CA SER A 49 2.07 -7.27 -11.59
C SER A 49 2.79 -7.42 -12.94
N ALA A 50 2.03 -7.47 -14.04
CA ALA A 50 2.58 -7.63 -15.39
C ALA A 50 3.66 -6.59 -15.75
N ARG A 51 3.57 -5.38 -15.17
CA ARG A 51 4.55 -4.30 -15.35
C ARG A 51 5.65 -4.26 -14.29
N ARG A 52 5.66 -5.21 -13.35
CA ARG A 52 6.59 -5.29 -12.20
C ARG A 52 6.61 -4.04 -11.31
N THR A 53 5.57 -3.21 -11.38
CA THR A 53 5.46 -1.97 -10.59
C THR A 53 4.93 -2.21 -9.19
N SER A 54 4.36 -3.39 -8.94
CA SER A 54 3.81 -3.78 -7.65
C SER A 54 4.18 -5.24 -7.37
N ILE A 55 4.65 -5.44 -6.14
CA ILE A 55 5.09 -6.74 -5.63
C ILE A 55 4.15 -7.10 -4.49
N SER A 56 3.60 -8.30 -4.51
CA SER A 56 2.84 -8.86 -3.40
C SER A 56 3.41 -10.23 -3.04
N TYR A 57 3.14 -10.70 -1.83
CA TYR A 57 3.62 -11.99 -1.37
C TYR A 57 2.45 -12.85 -0.92
N HIS A 58 2.45 -14.10 -1.30
CA HIS A 58 1.47 -15.08 -0.89
C HIS A 58 2.14 -16.02 0.12
N ILE A 59 1.50 -16.19 1.28
CA ILE A 59 1.98 -17.08 2.34
C ILE A 59 0.99 -18.23 2.46
N GLU A 60 1.53 -19.45 2.53
CA GLU A 60 0.75 -20.65 2.79
C GLU A 60 1.09 -21.19 4.18
N ILE A 61 0.04 -21.54 4.92
CA ILE A 61 0.11 -22.22 6.21
C ILE A 61 -0.50 -23.62 6.04
N GLU A 62 0.04 -24.62 6.74
CA GLU A 62 -0.54 -25.96 6.76
C GLU A 62 -1.98 -25.93 7.31
N ASN A 63 -2.89 -26.66 6.64
CA ASN A 63 -4.30 -26.79 7.01
C ASN A 63 -5.13 -25.49 6.99
N ASP A 64 -4.60 -24.40 6.43
CA ASP A 64 -5.37 -23.20 6.13
C ASP A 64 -5.71 -23.16 4.62
N SER A 65 -6.98 -22.94 4.31
CA SER A 65 -7.48 -22.83 2.92
C SER A 65 -7.63 -21.38 2.45
N ASN A 66 -7.41 -20.41 3.34
CA ASN A 66 -7.44 -18.99 3.00
C ASN A 66 -6.22 -18.61 2.17
N ILE A 67 -6.42 -17.67 1.24
CA ILE A 67 -5.33 -17.06 0.49
C ILE A 67 -4.77 -15.92 1.35
N LEU A 68 -3.68 -16.19 2.06
CA LEU A 68 -3.02 -15.20 2.91
C LEU A 68 -2.04 -14.38 2.08
N LYS A 69 -2.22 -13.06 2.05
CA LYS A 69 -1.49 -12.18 1.13
C LYS A 69 -0.95 -10.95 1.82
N ILE A 70 0.35 -10.67 1.64
CA ILE A 70 0.94 -9.36 1.88
C ILE A 70 0.69 -8.51 0.63
N ILE A 71 -0.12 -7.47 0.75
CA ILE A 71 -0.44 -6.60 -0.38
C ILE A 71 0.75 -5.71 -0.78
N PRO A 72 0.74 -5.15 -2.00
CA PRO A 72 1.83 -4.30 -2.47
C PRO A 72 2.09 -3.05 -1.64
N GLU A 73 1.10 -2.56 -0.91
CA GLU A 73 1.28 -1.41 -0.01
C GLU A 73 2.26 -1.75 1.12
N TYR A 74 2.17 -2.98 1.64
CA TYR A 74 2.95 -3.44 2.80
C TYR A 74 4.29 -4.09 2.40
N SER A 75 4.52 -4.29 1.09
CA SER A 75 5.71 -4.98 0.59
C SER A 75 7.02 -4.30 0.99
N LYS A 76 7.00 -2.99 1.22
CA LYS A 76 8.17 -2.20 1.65
C LYS A 76 8.54 -2.42 3.12
N CYS A 77 7.55 -2.77 3.94
CA CYS A 77 7.73 -3.05 5.37
C CYS A 77 8.04 -4.53 5.64
N TYR A 78 8.00 -5.37 4.59
CA TYR A 78 8.26 -6.79 4.71
C TYR A 78 9.72 -7.14 4.41
N LYS A 79 10.37 -7.79 5.37
CA LYS A 79 11.75 -8.29 5.29
C LYS A 79 11.81 -9.64 4.59
N PHE A 80 11.43 -9.69 3.32
CA PHE A 80 11.31 -10.93 2.55
C PHE A 80 12.60 -11.78 2.52
N GLN A 81 13.75 -11.15 2.30
CA GLN A 81 15.04 -11.86 2.20
C GLN A 81 15.43 -12.50 3.54
N GLU A 82 15.26 -11.77 4.66
CA GLU A 82 15.51 -12.33 6.00
C GLU A 82 14.54 -13.47 6.31
N PHE A 83 13.25 -13.29 5.98
CA PHE A 83 12.24 -14.32 6.21
C PHE A 83 12.56 -15.62 5.45
N LEU A 84 12.94 -15.52 4.17
CA LEU A 84 13.32 -16.69 3.36
C LEU A 84 14.54 -17.44 3.90
N GLN A 85 15.49 -16.73 4.51
CA GLN A 85 16.72 -17.33 5.04
C GLN A 85 16.50 -17.98 6.41
N GLU A 86 15.65 -17.39 7.25
CA GLU A 86 15.53 -17.74 8.66
C GLU A 86 14.31 -18.63 8.98
N VAL A 87 13.24 -18.54 8.19
CA VAL A 87 12.01 -19.30 8.43
C VAL A 87 11.97 -20.53 7.54
N LYS A 88 11.94 -21.71 8.17
CA LYS A 88 11.89 -23.00 7.49
C LYS A 88 10.47 -23.55 7.40
N THR A 89 10.20 -24.36 6.38
CA THR A 89 8.94 -25.13 6.29
C THR A 89 8.70 -25.92 7.59
N ASN A 90 7.43 -26.04 7.97
CA ASN A 90 6.90 -26.63 9.20
C ASN A 90 7.20 -25.87 10.50
N GLN A 91 7.88 -24.73 10.41
CA GLN A 91 8.08 -23.85 11.56
C GLN A 91 6.79 -23.10 11.90
N GLU A 92 6.53 -22.91 13.20
CA GLU A 92 5.39 -22.11 13.64
C GLU A 92 5.63 -20.63 13.33
N ILE A 93 4.64 -20.00 12.70
CA ILE A 93 4.60 -18.57 12.42
C ILE A 93 3.31 -17.97 12.97
N GLU A 94 3.40 -16.72 13.42
CA GLU A 94 2.28 -15.91 13.85
C GLU A 94 2.02 -14.83 12.79
N LEU A 95 0.78 -14.77 12.32
CA LEU A 95 0.30 -13.79 11.37
C LEU A 95 -0.80 -12.95 12.01
N ARG A 96 -0.77 -11.63 11.77
CA ARG A 96 -1.94 -10.78 12.01
C ARG A 96 -2.59 -10.42 10.68
N ILE A 97 -3.90 -10.61 10.62
CA ILE A 97 -4.72 -10.32 9.45
C ILE A 97 -5.56 -9.09 9.70
N ASP A 98 -5.61 -8.17 8.75
CA ASP A 98 -6.57 -7.06 8.79
C ASP A 98 -7.95 -7.51 8.32
N ASN A 99 -8.94 -7.42 9.20
CA ASN A 99 -10.33 -7.78 8.92
C ASN A 99 -11.11 -6.66 8.20
N ASP A 100 -10.65 -5.42 8.31
CA ASP A 100 -11.31 -4.26 7.68
C ASP A 100 -10.98 -4.16 6.19
N GLU A 101 -9.89 -4.80 5.75
CA GLU A 101 -9.45 -4.76 4.37
C GLU A 101 -10.28 -5.71 3.48
N LYS A 102 -11.31 -5.13 2.85
CA LYS A 102 -12.20 -5.85 1.93
C LYS A 102 -11.54 -6.03 0.57
N PHE A 103 -11.03 -7.22 0.29
CA PHE A 103 -10.73 -7.63 -1.08
C PHE A 103 -12.00 -7.93 -1.87
N LEU A 104 -11.90 -7.83 -3.20
CA LEU A 104 -12.96 -8.27 -4.13
C LEU A 104 -13.29 -9.77 -3.99
N SER A 105 -12.39 -10.56 -3.40
CA SER A 105 -12.57 -11.99 -3.13
C SER A 105 -12.59 -12.25 -1.62
N LYS A 106 -13.67 -12.86 -1.12
CA LYS A 106 -13.87 -13.14 0.32
C LYS A 106 -12.81 -14.06 0.93
N ASN A 107 -12.11 -14.84 0.11
CA ASN A 107 -11.12 -15.82 0.57
C ASN A 107 -9.69 -15.27 0.61
N VAL A 108 -9.50 -13.98 0.30
CA VAL A 108 -8.18 -13.32 0.37
C VAL A 108 -8.12 -12.53 1.67
N LYS A 109 -7.10 -12.81 2.48
CA LYS A 109 -6.85 -12.16 3.77
C LYS A 109 -5.56 -11.35 3.70
N SER A 110 -5.60 -10.09 4.17
CA SER A 110 -4.44 -9.20 4.16
C SER A 110 -3.56 -9.44 5.37
N ILE A 111 -2.29 -9.76 5.18
CA ILE A 111 -1.34 -9.95 6.26
C ILE A 111 -0.68 -8.60 6.57
N VAL A 112 -0.81 -8.16 7.82
CA VAL A 112 -0.28 -6.87 8.31
C VAL A 112 0.86 -7.03 9.32
N SER A 113 1.07 -8.23 9.87
CA SER A 113 2.23 -8.55 10.70
C SER A 113 2.61 -10.02 10.55
N ILE A 114 3.90 -10.29 10.63
CA ILE A 114 4.50 -11.63 10.54
C ILE A 114 5.57 -11.74 11.60
N GLN A 115 5.46 -12.75 12.46
CA GLN A 115 6.45 -13.08 13.46
C GLN A 115 6.81 -14.57 13.40
N ALA A 116 8.10 -14.89 13.54
CA ALA A 116 8.59 -16.25 13.66
C ALA A 116 9.82 -16.27 14.57
N ASN A 117 9.97 -17.26 15.44
CA ASN A 117 11.09 -17.36 16.41
C ASN A 117 11.32 -16.06 17.20
N SER A 118 10.23 -15.44 17.68
CA SER A 118 10.28 -14.15 18.41
C SER A 118 10.82 -12.96 17.60
N LYS A 119 11.13 -13.12 16.31
CA LYS A 119 11.56 -12.06 15.40
C LYS A 119 10.43 -11.62 14.48
N GLU A 120 10.31 -10.31 14.29
CA GLU A 120 9.28 -9.70 13.44
C GLU A 120 9.83 -9.42 12.03
N TYR A 121 9.11 -9.90 11.01
CA TYR A 121 9.48 -9.77 9.59
C TYR A 121 8.57 -8.79 8.84
N LEU A 122 7.35 -8.60 9.31
CA LEU A 122 6.44 -7.55 8.86
C LEU A 122 5.87 -6.87 10.11
N ASN A 123 6.04 -5.55 10.18
CA ASN A 123 5.62 -4.75 11.32
C ASN A 123 4.53 -3.76 10.94
N LEU A 124 3.42 -3.82 11.66
CA LEU A 124 2.25 -2.95 11.49
C LEU A 124 2.57 -1.47 11.77
N GLN A 125 3.50 -1.17 12.67
CA GLN A 125 4.00 0.18 12.94
C GLN A 125 4.70 0.79 11.73
N CYS A 126 5.44 -0.01 10.95
CA CYS A 126 6.06 0.47 9.71
C CYS A 126 5.00 0.96 8.72
N GLU A 127 3.88 0.23 8.60
CA GLU A 127 2.78 0.63 7.73
C GLU A 127 2.04 1.84 8.28
N ASN A 128 1.72 1.89 9.57
CA ASN A 128 1.07 3.06 10.17
C ASN A 128 1.92 4.33 9.99
N ASN A 129 3.25 4.22 10.14
CA ASN A 129 4.18 5.32 9.82
C ASN A 129 4.14 5.69 8.32
N SER A 130 4.05 4.72 7.42
CA SER A 130 3.91 4.95 5.97
C SER A 130 2.60 5.66 5.62
N ILE A 131 1.48 5.29 6.27
CA ILE A 131 0.18 5.91 6.11
C ILE A 131 0.23 7.37 6.58
N GLN A 132 0.79 7.62 7.78
CA GLN A 132 0.96 8.96 8.32
C GLN A 132 1.84 9.83 7.41
N ASN A 133 2.99 9.32 6.99
CA ASN A 133 3.86 10.03 6.05
C ASN A 133 3.16 10.35 4.73
N SER A 134 2.31 9.44 4.23
CA SER A 134 1.55 9.66 2.99
C SER A 134 0.50 10.77 3.15
N LYS A 135 -0.13 10.88 4.32
CA LYS A 135 -1.08 11.97 4.64
C LYS A 135 -0.45 13.35 4.59
N PHE A 136 0.84 13.48 4.89
CA PHE A 136 1.56 14.74 4.77
C PHE A 136 2.18 14.95 3.39
N ARG A 137 2.85 13.92 2.86
CA ARG A 137 3.66 14.02 1.64
C ARG A 137 2.82 14.22 0.38
N ILE A 138 1.70 13.52 0.24
CA ILE A 138 0.88 13.58 -0.98
C ILE A 138 0.26 14.98 -1.17
N PRO A 139 -0.38 15.60 -0.16
CA PRO A 139 -0.85 16.98 -0.27
C PRO A 139 0.26 17.96 -0.60
N LEU A 140 1.44 17.81 0.04
CA LEU A 140 2.57 18.69 -0.20
C LEU A 140 3.10 18.60 -1.64
N ILE A 141 3.17 17.39 -2.21
CA ILE A 141 3.51 17.18 -3.62
C ILE A 141 2.47 17.84 -4.54
N MET A 142 1.18 17.76 -4.22
CA MET A 142 0.14 18.42 -5.02
C MET A 142 0.24 19.94 -4.96
N ILE A 143 0.47 20.52 -3.78
CA ILE A 143 0.68 21.96 -3.61
C ILE A 143 1.92 22.40 -4.41
N GLY A 144 3.03 21.67 -4.29
CA GLY A 144 4.24 21.94 -5.06
C GLY A 144 4.01 21.90 -6.57
N GLY A 145 3.25 20.92 -7.06
CA GLY A 145 2.86 20.82 -8.46
C GLY A 145 2.02 22.01 -8.94
N LEU A 146 1.05 22.46 -8.12
CA LEU A 146 0.26 23.66 -8.44
C LEU A 146 1.11 24.92 -8.51
N ILE A 147 2.02 25.11 -7.55
CA ILE A 147 2.95 26.26 -7.54
C ILE A 147 3.82 26.25 -8.81
N LEU A 148 4.36 25.10 -9.19
CA LEU A 148 5.18 24.96 -10.40
C LEU A 148 4.40 25.34 -11.67
N ILE A 149 3.14 24.91 -11.79
CA ILE A 149 2.26 25.30 -12.91
C ILE A 149 2.06 26.82 -12.95
N PHE A 150 1.81 27.45 -11.79
CA PHE A 150 1.65 28.90 -11.69
C PHE A 150 2.92 29.65 -12.09
N VAL A 151 4.09 29.20 -11.65
CA VAL A 151 5.38 29.80 -12.00
C VAL A 151 5.62 29.73 -13.50
N ILE A 152 5.42 28.56 -14.12
CA ILE A 152 5.58 28.38 -15.57
C ILE A 152 4.64 29.32 -16.34
N ARG A 153 3.35 29.37 -15.97
CA ARG A 153 2.37 30.27 -16.57
C ARG A 153 2.76 31.74 -16.44
N PHE A 154 3.25 32.14 -15.27
CA PHE A 154 3.69 33.51 -15.04
C PHE A 154 4.90 33.89 -15.91
N PHE A 155 5.88 32.99 -16.04
CA PHE A 155 7.03 33.19 -16.91
C PHE A 155 6.65 33.22 -18.39
N GLU A 156 5.75 32.36 -18.85
CA GLU A 156 5.23 32.39 -20.23
C GLU A 156 4.58 33.73 -20.56
N ILE A 157 3.68 34.21 -19.70
CA ILE A 157 2.95 35.47 -19.89
C ILE A 157 3.91 36.67 -19.86
N LYS A 158 4.86 36.69 -18.92
CA LYS A 158 5.71 37.86 -18.68
C LYS A 158 6.92 37.95 -19.62
N PHE A 159 7.52 36.82 -19.99
CA PHE A 159 8.81 36.79 -20.71
C PHE A 159 8.71 36.23 -22.12
N LEU A 160 7.82 35.28 -22.40
CA LEU A 160 7.72 34.66 -23.72
C LEU A 160 6.71 35.34 -24.65
N LYS A 161 5.91 36.31 -24.15
CA LYS A 161 4.90 37.07 -24.92
C LYS A 161 4.03 36.14 -25.81
N VAL A 162 3.55 35.05 -25.23
CA VAL A 162 2.48 34.21 -25.81
C VAL A 162 1.15 34.56 -25.15
#